data_AF-A0A9W7KZ50-F1
#
_entry.id   AF-A0A9W7KZ50-F1
#
_cell.length_a   1.000
_cell.length_b   1.000
_cell.length_c   1.000
_cell.angle_alpha   90.00
_cell.angle_beta   90.00
_cell.angle_gamma   90.00
#
_symmetry.space_group_name_H-M   'P 1'
#
loop_
_entity.id
_entity.type
_entity.pdbx_description
1 polymer ?
#
loop_
_entity_poly.entity_id
_entity_poly.type
_entity_poly.pdbx_seq_one_letter_code
_entity_poly.pdbx_strand_id
1 'polypeptide(L)'
;MKLLALFSLLASTSAFTLSPSAPASSTALHASITRASFVKKGVAFAGAAMLINPNPAFAKFGASIYPSPSDAIIDSEILKSDSVQKSLKEVKSYLDSVRGLKADLAANSQADLIPGIRSSFEFSSVRNNLNTITTVFDEETQRSTDRVNRIIIQDITELEASSKIKEGIPRSEIRFNNVVAKLTKLENAFTELLAFV
;
A
#
# COMPACT_ATOMS: atom_id res chain seq x y z
N MET A 1 -51.37 -46.00 15.28
CA MET A 1 -52.68 -45.37 15.53
C MET A 1 -52.58 -43.88 15.22
N LYS A 2 -53.50 -43.35 14.39
CA LYS A 2 -53.78 -41.92 14.06
C LYS A 2 -52.63 -41.15 13.38
N LEU A 3 -52.62 -40.74 12.10
CA LEU A 3 -53.59 -40.33 11.08
C LEU A 3 -54.22 -38.94 11.29
N LEU A 4 -54.15 -38.16 10.20
CA LEU A 4 -54.67 -36.81 9.86
C LEU A 4 -53.67 -35.64 10.05
N ALA A 5 -53.13 -34.97 9.02
CA ALA A 5 -53.60 -34.47 7.71
C ALA A 5 -54.43 -33.16 7.79
N LEU A 6 -53.92 -32.08 7.18
CA LEU A 6 -54.54 -31.26 6.10
C LEU A 6 -53.75 -29.92 5.94
N PHE A 7 -53.16 -29.66 4.76
CA PHE A 7 -53.64 -28.76 3.67
C PHE A 7 -53.63 -27.26 4.04
N SER A 8 -52.94 -26.37 3.34
CA SER A 8 -53.22 -25.89 1.96
C SER A 8 -52.13 -24.85 1.59
N LEU A 9 -51.39 -24.95 0.48
CA LEU A 9 -51.64 -24.47 -0.90
C LEU A 9 -52.13 -23.03 -1.04
N LEU A 10 -51.32 -22.15 -1.66
CA LEU A 10 -51.59 -20.99 -2.55
C LEU A 10 -50.30 -20.13 -2.55
N ALA A 11 -49.77 -19.51 -3.62
CA ALA A 11 -50.06 -19.46 -5.04
C ALA A 11 -48.79 -18.89 -5.73
N SER A 12 -48.55 -19.29 -6.98
CA SER A 12 -47.53 -18.75 -7.88
C SER A 12 -47.89 -17.32 -8.34
N THR A 13 -46.90 -16.48 -8.66
CA THR A 13 -46.89 -15.61 -9.86
C THR A 13 -45.53 -14.97 -10.08
N SER A 14 -45.22 -14.85 -11.37
CA SER A 14 -43.92 -14.53 -11.94
C SER A 14 -43.65 -13.04 -12.05
N ALA A 15 -42.38 -12.72 -12.25
CA ALA A 15 -41.87 -11.65 -13.11
C ALA A 15 -42.11 -10.19 -12.66
N PHE A 16 -41.08 -9.60 -12.05
CA PHE A 16 -40.64 -8.27 -12.47
C PHE A 16 -39.15 -8.30 -12.78
N THR A 17 -38.87 -8.27 -14.09
CA THR A 17 -37.56 -8.04 -14.68
C THR A 17 -37.17 -6.58 -14.49
N LEU A 18 -36.08 -6.32 -13.77
CA LEU A 18 -35.45 -5.00 -13.78
C LEU A 18 -34.53 -4.93 -15.01
N SER A 19 -35.04 -4.30 -16.07
CA SER A 19 -34.24 -3.85 -17.21
C SER A 19 -33.16 -2.87 -16.75
N PRO A 20 -31.90 -3.02 -17.18
CA PRO A 20 -30.89 -1.99 -17.01
C PRO A 20 -31.12 -0.88 -18.03
N SER A 21 -31.69 0.26 -17.61
CA SER A 21 -31.68 1.48 -18.42
C SER A 21 -30.52 2.37 -17.94
N ALA A 22 -29.42 2.31 -18.68
CA ALA A 22 -28.34 3.28 -18.59
C ALA A 22 -28.73 4.56 -19.36
N PRO A 23 -28.65 5.76 -18.76
CA PRO A 23 -28.57 6.97 -19.56
C PRO A 23 -27.16 7.11 -20.11
N ALA A 24 -27.02 6.89 -21.42
CA ALA A 24 -25.82 7.20 -22.18
C ALA A 24 -25.60 8.72 -22.17
N SER A 25 -24.56 9.19 -21.47
CA SER A 25 -24.05 10.55 -21.63
C SER A 25 -23.32 10.66 -22.95
N SER A 26 -23.95 11.30 -23.92
CA SER A 26 -23.34 11.72 -25.19
C SER A 26 -22.33 12.84 -24.93
N THR A 27 -21.05 12.47 -24.78
CA THR A 27 -19.96 13.38 -25.13
C THR A 27 -19.45 12.96 -26.49
N ALA A 28 -19.82 13.74 -27.52
CA ALA A 28 -19.35 13.54 -28.87
C ALA A 28 -17.86 13.88 -28.95
N LEU A 29 -17.00 12.86 -28.98
CA LEU A 29 -15.63 12.99 -29.49
C LEU A 29 -15.53 12.15 -30.78
N HIS A 30 -16.07 12.70 -31.86
CA HIS A 30 -15.93 12.12 -33.18
C HIS A 30 -14.53 12.44 -33.72
N ALA A 31 -13.58 11.54 -33.45
CA ALA A 31 -12.31 11.47 -34.15
C ALA A 31 -12.06 10.00 -34.51
N SER A 32 -12.32 9.65 -35.77
CA SER A 32 -11.97 8.37 -36.37
C SER A 32 -10.46 8.22 -36.45
N ILE A 33 -9.84 7.80 -35.34
CA ILE A 33 -8.41 7.47 -35.29
C ILE A 33 -8.23 6.07 -35.88
N THR A 34 -7.98 6.01 -37.18
CA THR A 34 -7.56 4.78 -37.86
C THR A 34 -6.21 4.30 -37.29
N ARG A 35 -6.04 3.01 -36.99
CA ARG A 35 -4.81 2.44 -36.38
C ARG A 35 -3.50 2.85 -37.09
N ALA A 36 -3.55 3.14 -38.39
CA ALA A 36 -2.42 3.61 -39.19
C ALA A 36 -1.95 5.05 -38.86
N SER A 37 -2.83 5.92 -38.34
CA SER A 37 -2.46 7.31 -37.97
C SER A 37 -1.79 7.40 -36.59
N PHE A 38 -1.93 6.37 -35.74
CA PHE A 38 -1.21 6.25 -34.48
C PHE A 38 0.27 5.90 -34.70
N VAL A 39 0.55 5.02 -35.66
CA VAL A 39 1.93 4.59 -35.97
C VAL A 39 2.73 5.69 -36.66
N LYS A 40 2.11 6.52 -37.51
CA LYS A 40 2.78 7.64 -38.19
C LYS A 40 3.02 8.88 -37.31
N LYS A 41 2.33 9.02 -36.18
CA LYS A 41 2.61 10.06 -35.17
C LYS A 41 3.54 9.57 -34.04
N GLY A 42 3.92 8.29 -34.04
CA GLY A 42 4.69 7.64 -32.99
C GLY A 42 6.22 7.68 -33.12
N VAL A 43 6.79 8.43 -34.09
CA VAL A 43 8.25 8.44 -34.35
C VAL A 43 8.93 9.76 -33.94
N ALA A 44 8.21 10.68 -33.29
CA ALA A 44 8.77 11.94 -32.77
C ALA A 44 8.68 12.07 -31.24
N PHE A 45 8.85 10.96 -30.51
CA PHE A 45 9.10 10.96 -29.06
C PHE A 45 10.20 9.95 -28.70
N ALA A 46 11.26 9.90 -29.51
CA ALA A 46 12.53 9.32 -29.10
C ALA A 46 13.37 10.44 -28.47
N GLY A 47 13.48 10.47 -27.14
CA GLY A 47 14.53 11.26 -26.50
C GLY A 47 14.26 11.95 -25.15
N ALA A 48 13.09 11.82 -24.52
CA ALA A 48 12.85 12.50 -23.23
C ALA A 48 11.86 11.81 -22.28
N ALA A 49 11.91 10.47 -22.15
CA ALA A 49 11.19 9.74 -21.11
C ALA A 49 12.14 9.00 -20.15
N MET A 50 13.36 9.51 -19.97
CA MET A 50 14.19 9.12 -18.84
C MET A 50 13.98 10.13 -17.71
N LEU A 51 13.53 9.58 -16.57
CA LEU A 51 13.54 10.19 -15.24
C LEU A 51 12.48 11.26 -14.96
N ILE A 52 11.20 10.87 -15.01
CA ILE A 52 10.26 11.39 -14.02
C ILE A 52 9.60 10.18 -13.39
N ASN A 53 10.18 9.74 -12.28
CA ASN A 53 9.43 9.04 -11.24
C ASN A 53 8.97 10.15 -10.30
N PRO A 54 7.86 10.86 -10.56
CA PRO A 54 7.33 11.75 -9.54
C PRO A 54 6.76 10.79 -8.51
N ASN A 55 7.55 10.50 -7.48
CA ASN A 55 7.00 9.96 -6.25
C ASN A 55 6.67 11.18 -5.38
N PRO A 56 5.50 11.84 -5.55
CA PRO A 56 5.09 12.93 -4.66
C PRO A 56 4.85 12.44 -3.22
N ALA A 57 4.99 11.14 -2.95
CA ALA A 57 4.95 10.59 -1.61
C ALA A 57 6.17 11.00 -0.74
N PHE A 58 7.29 11.42 -1.34
CA PHE A 58 8.52 11.78 -0.62
C PHE A 58 9.11 13.11 -1.13
N ALA A 59 8.29 14.15 -1.23
CA ALA A 59 8.84 15.48 -1.17
C ALA A 59 9.56 15.60 0.18
N LYS A 60 10.91 15.52 0.14
CA LYS A 60 11.79 15.95 1.23
C LYS A 60 11.19 17.20 1.86
N PHE A 61 11.21 17.23 3.19
CA PHE A 61 10.82 18.25 4.17
C PHE A 61 11.05 19.76 3.87
N GLY A 62 11.12 20.20 2.61
CA GLY A 62 11.31 21.59 2.20
C GLY A 62 10.02 22.37 1.93
N ALA A 63 8.85 21.75 2.04
CA ALA A 63 7.55 22.41 1.85
C ALA A 63 6.39 21.72 2.61
N SER A 64 6.71 20.93 3.64
CA SER A 64 5.68 20.31 4.48
C SER A 64 5.16 21.35 5.47
N ILE A 65 3.85 21.50 5.60
CA ILE A 65 3.22 22.29 6.68
C ILE A 65 3.34 21.62 8.05
N TYR A 66 3.99 20.45 8.12
CA TYR A 66 4.17 19.66 9.33
C TYR A 66 5.63 19.72 9.80
N PRO A 67 5.88 19.61 11.12
CA PRO A 67 7.21 19.70 11.70
C PRO A 67 8.11 18.57 11.22
N SER A 68 9.39 18.92 11.06
CA SER A 68 10.44 17.98 10.71
C SER A 68 10.91 17.18 11.93
N PRO A 69 11.60 16.04 11.75
CA PRO A 69 12.08 15.26 12.89
C PRO A 69 12.94 16.05 13.87
N SER A 70 13.70 17.05 13.41
CA SER A 70 14.50 17.92 14.28
C SER A 70 13.68 18.93 15.07
N ASP A 71 12.46 19.24 14.61
CA ASP A 71 11.54 20.19 15.24
C ASP A 71 10.45 19.47 16.06
N ALA A 72 10.51 18.14 16.12
CA ALA A 72 9.54 17.30 16.79
C ALA A 72 9.54 17.53 18.30
N ILE A 73 8.35 17.71 18.88
CA ILE A 73 8.19 17.80 20.32
C ILE A 73 7.82 16.41 20.85
N ILE A 74 8.65 15.92 21.79
CA ILE A 74 8.57 14.55 22.31
C ILE A 74 8.37 14.59 23.82
N ASP A 75 7.34 13.90 24.31
CA ASP A 75 7.18 13.61 25.73
C ASP A 75 8.19 12.55 26.17
N SER A 76 9.23 12.99 26.87
CA SER A 76 10.32 12.12 27.32
C SER A 76 9.92 11.12 28.41
N GLU A 77 8.84 11.37 29.15
CA GLU A 77 8.34 10.45 30.18
C GLU A 77 7.56 9.31 29.53
N ILE A 78 6.67 9.64 28.60
CA ILE A 78 5.93 8.65 27.82
C ILE A 78 6.88 7.84 26.95
N LEU A 79 7.89 8.48 26.33
CA LEU A 79 8.90 7.78 25.53
C LEU A 79 9.63 6.69 26.33
N LYS A 80 9.94 6.94 27.61
CA LYS A 80 10.64 5.97 28.47
C LYS A 80 9.72 4.85 28.97
N SER A 81 8.42 4.92 28.74
CA SER A 81 7.49 3.88 29.17
C SER A 81 7.79 2.54 28.49
N ASP A 82 7.61 1.44 29.23
CA ASP A 82 7.89 0.08 28.74
C ASP A 82 7.10 -0.26 27.48
N SER A 83 5.85 0.21 27.40
CA SER A 83 4.96 -0.02 26.25
C SER A 83 5.49 0.63 24.98
N VAL A 84 5.94 1.89 25.08
CA VAL A 84 6.52 2.62 23.95
C VAL A 84 7.87 2.04 23.57
N GLN A 85 8.75 1.75 24.53
CA GLN A 85 10.06 1.15 24.24
C GLN A 85 9.94 -0.22 23.57
N LYS A 86 8.97 -1.05 24.00
CA LYS A 86 8.67 -2.32 23.34
C LYS A 86 8.20 -2.10 21.91
N SER A 87 7.25 -1.18 21.70
CA SER A 87 6.73 -0.86 20.36
C SER A 87 7.82 -0.31 19.44
N LEU A 88 8.71 0.55 19.97
CA LEU A 88 9.85 1.11 19.24
C LEU A 88 10.83 0.01 18.80
N LYS A 89 11.08 -0.98 19.66
CA LYS A 89 11.89 -2.15 19.31
C LYS A 89 11.25 -2.96 18.19
N GLU A 90 9.93 -3.20 18.24
CA GLU A 90 9.21 -3.88 17.17
C GLU A 90 9.26 -3.10 15.84
N VAL A 91 9.10 -1.77 15.88
CA VAL A 91 9.21 -0.92 14.68
C VAL A 91 10.62 -0.99 14.06
N LYS A 92 11.68 -1.02 14.89
CA LYS A 92 13.05 -1.26 14.41
C LYS A 92 13.20 -2.66 13.80
N SER A 93 12.60 -3.67 14.42
CA SER A 93 12.57 -5.03 13.88
C SER A 93 11.87 -5.10 12.52
N TYR A 94 10.76 -4.37 12.33
CA TYR A 94 10.08 -4.27 11.03
C TYR A 94 10.98 -3.66 9.95
N LEU A 95 11.73 -2.60 10.27
CA LEU A 95 12.72 -2.03 9.36
C LEU A 95 13.78 -3.07 8.97
N ASP A 96 14.30 -3.81 9.94
CA ASP A 96 15.29 -4.86 9.69
C ASP A 96 14.70 -6.00 8.83
N SER A 97 13.44 -6.38 9.03
CA SER A 97 12.73 -7.33 8.16
C SER A 97 12.62 -6.82 6.72
N VAL A 98 12.33 -5.54 6.49
CA VAL A 98 12.30 -4.96 5.12
C VAL A 98 13.68 -5.07 4.46
N ARG A 99 14.75 -4.76 5.21
CA ARG A 99 16.13 -4.89 4.74
C ARG A 99 16.50 -6.33 4.44
N GLY A 100 16.07 -7.27 5.29
CA GLY A 100 16.22 -8.71 5.07
C GLY A 100 15.56 -9.17 3.78
N LEU A 101 14.28 -8.84 3.57
CA LEU A 101 13.56 -9.16 2.33
C LEU A 101 14.22 -8.58 1.08
N LYS A 102 14.79 -7.38 1.18
CA LYS A 102 15.54 -6.73 0.10
C LYS A 102 16.85 -7.45 -0.19
N ALA A 103 17.56 -7.91 0.84
CA ALA A 103 18.75 -8.72 0.69
C ALA A 103 18.43 -10.09 0.06
N ASP A 104 17.37 -10.75 0.50
CA ASP A 104 16.90 -12.03 -0.07
C ASP A 104 16.55 -11.89 -1.55
N LEU A 105 15.84 -10.82 -1.91
CA LEU A 105 15.50 -10.54 -3.30
C LEU A 105 16.72 -10.19 -4.16
N ALA A 106 17.73 -9.52 -3.58
CA ALA A 106 18.98 -9.21 -4.27
C ALA A 106 19.83 -10.48 -4.50
N ALA A 107 19.85 -11.40 -3.53
CA ALA A 107 20.54 -12.68 -3.65
C ALA A 107 19.82 -13.62 -4.63
N ASN A 108 18.49 -13.56 -4.68
CA ASN A 108 17.68 -14.34 -5.59
C ASN A 108 16.51 -13.51 -6.15
N SER A 109 16.61 -13.11 -7.42
CA SER A 109 15.57 -12.34 -8.11
C SER A 109 14.21 -13.05 -8.21
N GLN A 110 14.18 -14.36 -7.96
CA GLN A 110 12.98 -15.20 -7.95
C GLN A 110 12.55 -15.60 -6.53
N ALA A 111 13.12 -15.01 -5.48
CA ALA A 111 12.73 -15.27 -4.10
C ALA A 111 11.22 -15.07 -3.89
N ASP A 112 10.59 -16.02 -3.19
CA ASP A 112 9.23 -15.89 -2.69
C ASP A 112 9.24 -15.12 -1.38
N LEU A 113 8.77 -13.88 -1.43
CA LEU A 113 8.77 -12.96 -0.30
C LEU A 113 7.48 -13.06 0.53
N ILE A 114 6.43 -13.73 0.03
CA ILE A 114 5.10 -13.72 0.68
C ILE A 114 5.15 -14.30 2.10
N PRO A 115 5.83 -15.44 2.38
CA PRO A 115 5.93 -15.96 3.74
C PRO A 115 6.65 -14.99 4.69
N GLY A 116 7.74 -14.36 4.22
CA GLY A 116 8.50 -13.38 5.00
C GLY A 116 7.70 -12.10 5.30
N ILE A 117 6.96 -11.60 4.30
CA ILE A 117 6.07 -10.43 4.46
C ILE A 117 4.98 -10.73 5.50
N ARG A 118 4.27 -11.86 5.38
CA ARG A 118 3.14 -12.18 6.27
C ARG A 118 3.57 -12.49 7.70
N SER A 119 4.75 -13.09 7.88
CA SER A 119 5.29 -13.36 9.22
C SER A 119 5.83 -12.09 9.89
N SER A 120 6.44 -11.18 9.12
CA SER A 120 7.03 -9.96 9.67
C SER A 120 6.01 -8.84 9.89
N PHE A 121 4.96 -8.76 9.06
CA PHE A 121 4.04 -7.62 9.04
C PHE A 121 2.59 -8.04 9.33
N GLU A 122 2.34 -8.55 10.53
CA GLU A 122 0.97 -8.79 10.99
C GLU A 122 0.27 -7.43 11.19
N PHE A 123 -0.81 -7.20 10.44
CA PHE A 123 -1.41 -5.87 10.26
C PHE A 123 -1.90 -5.24 11.57
N SER A 124 -2.48 -6.04 12.48
CA SER A 124 -2.96 -5.57 13.78
C SER A 124 -1.77 -5.12 14.64
N SER A 125 -0.73 -5.94 14.73
CA SER A 125 0.48 -5.68 15.50
C SER A 125 1.24 -4.46 14.97
N VAL A 126 1.43 -4.36 13.65
CA VAL A 126 2.10 -3.21 13.03
C VAL A 126 1.33 -1.93 13.35
N ARG A 127 0.01 -1.89 13.13
CA ARG A 127 -0.80 -0.71 13.44
C ARG A 127 -0.75 -0.34 14.92
N ASN A 128 -0.87 -1.31 15.82
CA ASN A 128 -0.83 -1.06 17.26
C ASN A 128 0.52 -0.48 17.70
N ASN A 129 1.63 -1.05 17.21
CA ASN A 129 2.97 -0.58 17.53
C ASN A 129 3.21 0.83 16.97
N LEU A 130 2.82 1.08 15.71
CA LEU A 130 2.92 2.40 15.08
C LEU A 130 2.11 3.46 15.84
N ASN A 131 0.87 3.16 16.21
CA ASN A 131 0.03 4.08 16.98
C ASN A 131 0.59 4.33 18.39
N THR A 132 1.16 3.29 19.02
CA THR A 132 1.74 3.41 20.36
C THR A 132 2.96 4.30 20.36
N ILE A 133 3.87 4.19 19.37
CA ILE A 133 5.03 5.08 19.33
C ILE A 133 4.65 6.52 19.01
N THR A 134 3.54 6.77 18.31
CA THR A 134 3.09 8.14 18.02
C THR A 134 2.44 8.86 19.19
N THR A 135 2.13 8.18 20.31
CA THR A 135 1.54 8.84 21.49
C THR A 135 2.54 9.71 22.24
N VAL A 136 3.84 9.59 21.94
CA VAL A 136 4.89 10.42 22.56
C VAL A 136 4.91 11.84 21.99
N PHE A 137 4.29 12.05 20.83
CA PHE A 137 4.39 13.30 20.10
C PHE A 137 3.29 14.28 20.50
N ASP A 138 3.61 15.56 20.41
CA ASP A 138 2.60 16.60 20.45
C ASP A 138 1.69 16.54 19.20
N GLU A 139 0.53 17.19 19.27
CA GLU A 139 -0.53 17.12 18.24
C GLU A 139 -0.01 17.44 16.82
N GLU A 140 0.90 18.40 16.67
CA GLU A 140 1.40 18.79 15.35
C GLU A 140 2.33 17.74 14.76
N THR A 141 3.27 17.24 15.57
CA THR A 141 4.17 16.14 15.19
C THR A 141 3.39 14.85 14.95
N GLN A 142 2.39 14.56 15.78
CA GLN A 142 1.54 13.39 15.65
C GLN A 142 0.83 13.34 14.29
N ARG A 143 0.32 14.47 13.77
CA ARG A 143 -0.28 14.52 12.42
C ARG A 143 0.71 14.15 11.32
N SER A 144 1.96 14.58 11.45
CA SER A 144 3.06 14.24 10.54
C SER A 144 3.30 12.73 10.56
N THR A 145 3.49 12.17 11.74
CA THR A 145 3.80 10.74 11.91
C THR A 145 2.61 9.83 11.58
N ASP A 146 1.37 10.26 11.82
CA ASP A 146 0.17 9.52 11.45
C ASP A 146 0.04 9.36 9.93
N ARG A 147 0.48 10.37 9.17
CA ARG A 147 0.54 10.27 7.72
C ARG A 147 1.58 9.22 7.30
N VAL A 148 2.76 9.22 7.93
CA VAL A 148 3.79 8.20 7.68
C VAL A 148 3.28 6.80 8.05
N ASN A 149 2.59 6.65 9.18
CA ASN A 149 1.96 5.40 9.60
C ASN A 149 0.98 4.86 8.55
N ARG A 150 0.11 5.73 7.99
CA ARG A 150 -0.82 5.33 6.92
C ARG A 150 -0.08 4.88 5.66
N ILE A 151 1.00 5.57 5.29
CA ILE A 151 1.84 5.21 4.13
C ILE A 151 2.48 3.84 4.36
N ILE A 152 3.07 3.58 5.53
CA ILE A 152 3.68 2.28 5.87
C ILE A 152 2.66 1.15 5.70
N ILE A 153 1.46 1.32 6.26
CA ILE A 153 0.38 0.33 6.20
C ILE A 153 -0.07 0.06 4.75
N GLN A 154 -0.20 1.11 3.95
CA GLN A 154 -0.53 1.00 2.53
C GLN A 154 0.58 0.27 1.76
N ASP A 155 1.84 0.67 1.97
CA ASP A 155 3.00 0.11 1.27
C ASP A 155 3.22 -1.36 1.60
N ILE A 156 2.97 -1.82 2.83
CA ILE A 156 2.98 -3.24 3.19
C ILE A 156 1.95 -4.03 2.37
N THR A 157 0.73 -3.50 2.26
CA THR A 157 -0.36 -4.14 1.51
C THR A 157 -0.01 -4.22 0.02
N GLU A 158 0.51 -3.14 -0.56
CA GLU A 158 0.92 -3.10 -1.95
C GLU A 158 2.17 -3.97 -2.23
N LEU A 159 3.08 -4.07 -1.27
CA LEU A 159 4.25 -4.95 -1.34
C LEU A 159 3.81 -6.41 -1.41
N GLU A 160 2.89 -6.86 -0.54
CA GLU A 160 2.36 -8.23 -0.59
C GLU A 160 1.73 -8.49 -1.96
N ALA A 161 0.86 -7.60 -2.45
CA ALA A 161 0.20 -7.77 -3.74
C ALA A 161 1.18 -7.87 -4.91
N SER A 162 2.22 -7.02 -4.93
CA SER A 162 3.21 -6.97 -6.00
C SER A 162 4.22 -8.14 -5.97
N SER A 163 4.45 -8.72 -4.79
CA SER A 163 5.44 -9.79 -4.56
C SER A 163 4.97 -11.17 -5.01
N LYS A 164 3.65 -11.39 -5.19
CA LYS A 164 3.05 -12.67 -5.60
C LYS A 164 3.66 -13.21 -6.89
N ILE A 165 4.31 -14.36 -6.85
CA ILE A 165 4.78 -15.07 -8.06
C ILE A 165 3.67 -16.03 -8.52
N LYS A 166 3.46 -16.13 -9.84
CA LYS A 166 2.55 -17.13 -10.40
C LYS A 166 3.34 -18.43 -10.57
N GLU A 167 2.74 -19.57 -10.23
CA GLU A 167 3.39 -20.87 -10.37
C GLU A 167 3.87 -21.09 -11.82
N GLY A 168 5.11 -21.55 -11.96
CA GLY A 168 5.74 -21.81 -13.25
C GLY A 168 6.07 -20.57 -14.10
N ILE A 169 5.78 -19.35 -13.64
CA ILE A 169 6.07 -18.11 -14.37
C ILE A 169 7.15 -17.31 -13.62
N PRO A 170 8.36 -17.18 -14.18
CA PRO A 170 9.41 -16.38 -13.55
C PRO A 170 9.03 -14.90 -13.49
N ARG A 171 9.48 -14.23 -12.43
CA ARG A 171 9.37 -12.78 -12.27
C ARG A 171 10.17 -12.09 -13.38
N SER A 172 9.51 -11.20 -14.11
CA SER A 172 10.16 -10.34 -15.10
C SER A 172 10.98 -9.23 -14.44
N GLU A 173 11.91 -8.65 -15.19
CA GLU A 173 12.73 -7.52 -14.73
C GLU A 173 11.89 -6.33 -14.25
N ILE A 174 10.82 -5.97 -14.99
CA ILE A 174 9.90 -4.89 -14.58
C ILE A 174 9.26 -5.20 -13.22
N ARG A 175 8.82 -6.44 -13.00
CA ARG A 175 8.23 -6.84 -11.72
C ARG A 175 9.27 -6.86 -10.60
N PHE A 176 10.48 -7.33 -10.88
CA PHE A 176 11.60 -7.27 -9.94
C PHE A 176 11.88 -5.83 -9.50
N ASN A 177 12.08 -4.92 -10.46
CA ASN A 177 12.32 -3.50 -10.18
C ASN A 177 11.18 -2.86 -9.38
N ASN A 178 9.93 -3.22 -9.67
CA ASN A 178 8.77 -2.73 -8.91
C ASN A 178 8.78 -3.21 -7.45
N VAL A 179 9.12 -4.47 -7.18
CA VAL A 179 9.21 -4.99 -5.80
C VAL A 179 10.38 -4.33 -5.07
N VAL A 180 11.55 -4.20 -5.70
CA VAL A 180 12.71 -3.50 -5.13
C VAL A 180 12.38 -2.05 -4.78
N ALA A 181 11.68 -1.35 -5.68
CA ALA A 181 11.24 0.02 -5.45
C ALA A 181 10.27 0.11 -4.26
N LYS A 182 9.33 -0.83 -4.11
CA LYS A 182 8.40 -0.88 -2.98
C LYS A 182 9.10 -1.18 -1.66
N LEU A 183 10.01 -2.14 -1.63
CA LEU A 183 10.84 -2.41 -0.45
C LEU A 183 11.66 -1.18 -0.04
N THR A 184 12.21 -0.45 -1.01
CA THR A 184 12.96 0.79 -0.75
C THR A 184 12.06 1.91 -0.23
N LYS A 185 10.84 2.07 -0.77
CA LYS A 185 9.87 3.03 -0.23
C LYS A 185 9.49 2.72 1.21
N LEU A 186 9.23 1.45 1.50
CA LEU A 186 8.86 0.99 2.83
C LEU A 186 10.02 1.16 3.83
N GLU A 187 11.25 0.82 3.42
CA GLU A 187 12.47 1.06 4.20
C GLU A 187 12.64 2.54 4.55
N ASN A 188 12.44 3.43 3.57
CA ASN A 188 12.51 4.86 3.77
C ASN A 188 11.41 5.36 4.72
N ALA A 189 10.17 4.87 4.60
CA ALA A 189 9.06 5.27 5.47
C ALA A 189 9.30 4.88 6.94
N PHE A 190 9.80 3.67 7.20
CA PHE A 190 10.20 3.27 8.55
C PHE A 190 11.40 4.09 9.07
N THR A 191 12.39 4.35 8.21
CA THR A 191 13.54 5.18 8.58
C THR A 191 13.12 6.62 8.91
N GLU A 192 12.19 7.17 8.14
CA GLU A 192 11.63 8.50 8.37
C GLU A 192 10.87 8.56 9.70
N LEU A 193 10.00 7.59 9.98
CA LEU A 193 9.29 7.53 11.26
C LEU A 193 10.26 7.43 12.46
N LEU A 194 11.29 6.58 12.33
CA LEU A 194 12.30 6.40 13.37
C LEU A 194 13.22 7.62 13.53
N ALA A 195 13.27 8.54 12.57
CA ALA A 195 14.04 9.77 12.71
C ALA A 195 13.40 10.75 13.71
N PHE A 196 12.11 10.59 14.02
CA PHE A 196 11.40 11.39 15.02
C PHE A 196 11.69 10.96 16.46
N VAL A 197 12.36 9.81 16.70
CA VAL A 197 12.52 9.20 18.04
C VAL A 197 13.97 8.91 18.39
#